data_AF-A0A2V9PD83-F1
#
_entry.id   AF-A0A2V9PD83-F1
#
_cell.length_a   1.000
_cell.length_b   1.000
_cell.length_c   1.000
_cell.angle_alpha   90.00
_cell.angle_beta   90.00
_cell.angle_gamma   90.00
#
_symmetry.space_group_name_H-M   'P 1'
#
loop_
_entity.id
_entity.type
_entity.pdbx_description
1 polymer ?
#
loop_
_entity_poly.entity_id
_entity_poly.type
_entity_poly.pdbx_seq_one_letter_code
_entity_poly.pdbx_strand_id
1 'polypeptide(L)'
;MSKRLYLRFAGPLGAILAAAPLFGQVPEKSSPTTASSTAVEHAIDLAAKGRCQEALPVLKKSLAQASDKQLEYRVAMATARCAMSLDQAQTAVNALWILKRDFPKDPEVLYIMTHYFSQLATRAAQEMAAVAPTSYQAHELEAESLESRENWD
;
A
#
# COMPACT_ATOMS: atom_id res chain seq x y z
N MET A 1 -68.94 -15.09 7.27
CA MET A 1 -67.69 -15.38 8.02
C MET A 1 -66.93 -14.07 8.24
N SER A 2 -66.55 -13.86 9.51
CA SER A 2 -65.66 -12.84 10.10
C SER A 2 -65.96 -11.34 9.93
N LYS A 3 -66.55 -10.80 11.01
CA LYS A 3 -66.78 -9.40 11.36
C LYS A 3 -65.46 -8.63 11.50
N ARG A 4 -65.39 -7.43 10.91
CA ARG A 4 -64.37 -6.41 11.20
C ARG A 4 -64.75 -5.67 12.49
N LEU A 5 -63.93 -5.82 13.52
CA LEU A 5 -64.09 -5.13 14.79
C LEU A 5 -63.41 -3.76 14.70
N TYR A 6 -64.20 -2.70 14.56
CA TYR A 6 -63.76 -1.32 14.79
C TYR A 6 -63.89 -1.02 16.28
N LEU A 7 -62.77 -0.82 16.97
CA LEU A 7 -62.77 -0.25 18.30
C LEU A 7 -62.49 1.25 18.19
N ARG A 8 -63.55 2.05 18.41
CA ARG A 8 -63.46 3.46 18.74
C ARG A 8 -63.02 3.57 20.20
N PHE A 9 -61.93 4.28 20.46
CA PHE A 9 -61.63 4.79 21.79
C PHE A 9 -61.67 6.32 21.76
N ALA A 10 -62.55 6.86 22.60
CA ALA A 10 -62.75 8.28 22.82
C ALA A 10 -62.24 8.64 24.23
N GLY A 11 -61.41 9.69 24.28
CA GLY A 11 -61.09 10.49 25.47
C GLY A 11 -59.82 10.10 26.24
N PRO A 12 -59.28 11.00 27.10
CA PRO A 12 -59.23 12.47 27.03
C PRO A 12 -57.79 13.00 26.94
N LEU A 13 -57.64 14.29 26.60
CA LEU A 13 -56.38 15.04 26.66
C LEU A 13 -55.79 14.99 28.08
N GLY A 14 -54.64 14.32 28.22
CA GLY A 14 -53.75 14.45 29.37
C GLY A 14 -52.43 15.05 28.90
N ALA A 15 -52.17 16.31 29.23
CA ALA A 15 -50.91 16.97 28.98
C ALA A 15 -49.85 16.41 29.95
N ILE A 16 -48.99 15.51 29.47
CA ILE A 16 -47.81 15.03 30.20
C ILE A 16 -46.63 15.90 29.75
N LEU A 17 -46.22 16.84 30.60
CA LEU A 17 -44.90 17.49 30.51
C LEU A 17 -43.84 16.46 30.92
N ALA A 18 -43.35 15.69 29.95
CA ALA A 18 -42.16 14.87 30.10
C ALA A 18 -40.93 15.77 29.87
N ALA A 19 -40.23 16.12 30.95
CA ALA A 19 -38.89 16.69 30.87
C ALA A 19 -37.96 15.61 30.31
N ALA A 20 -37.62 15.70 29.02
CA ALA A 20 -36.63 14.84 28.39
C ALA A 20 -35.25 15.17 28.98
N PRO A 21 -34.51 14.22 29.57
CA PRO A 21 -33.09 14.42 29.79
C PRO A 21 -32.43 14.52 28.43
N LEU A 22 -31.84 15.68 28.15
CA LEU A 22 -30.88 15.85 27.07
C LEU A 22 -29.69 14.94 27.36
N PHE A 23 -29.73 13.70 26.86
CA PHE A 23 -28.52 12.92 26.68
C PHE A 23 -27.72 13.62 25.58
N GLY A 24 -26.80 14.49 25.99
CA GLY A 24 -25.74 14.96 25.12
C GLY A 24 -24.99 13.75 24.59
N GLN A 25 -25.12 13.48 23.30
CA GLN A 25 -24.28 12.54 22.57
C GLN A 25 -22.84 13.07 22.68
N VAL A 26 -22.07 12.55 23.64
CA VAL A 26 -20.63 12.78 23.68
C VAL A 26 -20.08 12.11 22.43
N PRO A 27 -19.47 12.85 21.48
CA PRO A 27 -18.90 12.24 20.30
C PRO A 27 -17.83 11.25 20.77
N GLU A 28 -18.03 9.98 20.44
CA GLU A 28 -17.10 8.91 20.76
C GLU A 28 -15.76 9.28 20.10
N LYS A 29 -14.80 9.70 20.93
CA LYS A 29 -13.49 10.15 20.49
C LYS A 29 -12.80 8.93 19.90
N SER A 30 -12.78 8.83 18.58
CA SER A 30 -12.23 7.70 17.84
C SER A 30 -10.79 7.47 18.31
N SER A 31 -10.51 6.27 18.80
CA SER A 31 -9.18 5.93 19.31
C SER A 31 -8.12 6.16 18.20
N PRO A 32 -6.93 6.73 18.54
CA PRO A 32 -5.90 7.08 17.56
C PRO A 32 -5.52 5.91 16.62
N THR A 33 -5.58 4.68 17.13
CA THR A 33 -5.27 3.45 16.39
C THR A 33 -6.22 3.19 15.21
N THR A 34 -7.52 3.44 15.38
CA THR A 34 -8.52 3.19 14.33
C THR A 34 -8.38 4.19 13.19
N ALA A 35 -8.14 5.47 13.50
CA ALA A 35 -7.90 6.51 12.51
C ALA A 35 -6.58 6.29 11.73
N SER A 36 -5.55 5.75 12.40
CA SER A 36 -4.31 5.38 11.73
C SER A 36 -4.53 4.21 10.77
N SER A 37 -5.25 3.18 11.18
CA SER A 37 -5.56 2.00 10.36
C SER A 37 -6.32 2.38 9.08
N THR A 38 -7.37 3.21 9.19
CA THR A 38 -8.14 3.66 8.01
C THR A 38 -7.32 4.48 7.03
N ALA A 39 -6.39 5.31 7.53
CA ALA A 39 -5.48 6.07 6.68
C ALA A 39 -4.51 5.17 5.90
N VAL A 40 -4.01 4.09 6.52
CA VAL A 40 -3.14 3.11 5.84
C VAL A 40 -3.90 2.36 4.75
N GLU A 41 -5.11 1.88 5.05
CA GLU A 41 -5.94 1.18 4.06
C GLU A 41 -6.27 2.05 2.85
N HIS A 42 -6.61 3.31 3.09
CA HIS A 42 -6.83 4.27 2.01
C HIS A 42 -5.56 4.49 1.16
N ALA A 43 -4.38 4.56 1.79
CA ALA A 43 -3.12 4.68 1.05
C ALA A 43 -2.82 3.43 0.21
N ILE A 44 -3.17 2.23 0.68
CA ILE A 44 -3.05 0.98 -0.09
C ILE A 44 -4.00 1.03 -1.31
N ASP A 45 -5.24 1.49 -1.15
CA ASP A 45 -6.19 1.66 -2.25
C ASP A 45 -5.72 2.69 -3.29
N LEU A 46 -5.16 3.83 -2.84
CA LEU A 46 -4.53 4.82 -3.73
C LEU A 46 -3.39 4.20 -4.55
N ALA A 47 -2.52 3.41 -3.91
CA ALA A 47 -1.44 2.71 -4.60
C ALA A 47 -1.96 1.70 -5.63
N ALA A 48 -3.00 0.94 -5.28
CA ALA A 48 -3.64 -0.01 -6.21
C ALA A 48 -4.24 0.69 -7.45
N LYS A 49 -4.66 1.95 -7.31
CA LYS A 49 -5.14 2.82 -8.40
C LYS A 49 -4.03 3.56 -9.14
N GLY A 50 -2.76 3.29 -8.82
CA GLY A 50 -1.60 3.95 -9.42
C GLY A 50 -1.33 5.37 -8.92
N ARG A 51 -2.07 5.86 -7.92
CA ARG A 51 -1.89 7.21 -7.32
C ARG A 51 -0.72 7.22 -6.34
N CYS A 52 0.45 6.87 -6.85
CA CYS A 52 1.63 6.60 -6.04
C CYS A 52 2.22 7.84 -5.37
N GLN A 53 2.13 9.01 -6.00
CA GLN A 53 2.58 10.28 -5.41
C GLN A 53 1.83 10.58 -4.10
N GLU A 54 0.55 10.23 -4.03
CA GLU A 54 -0.29 10.47 -2.86
C GLU A 54 -0.19 9.35 -1.83
N ALA A 55 -0.07 8.11 -2.28
CA ALA A 55 0.00 6.94 -1.41
C ALA A 55 1.33 6.85 -0.64
N LEU A 56 2.45 7.08 -1.34
CA LEU A 56 3.77 6.69 -0.85
C LEU A 56 4.19 7.34 0.48
N PRO A 57 3.91 8.63 0.76
CA PRO A 57 4.26 9.24 2.05
C PRO A 57 3.60 8.54 3.26
N VAL A 58 2.33 8.16 3.13
CA VAL A 58 1.59 7.45 4.18
C VAL A 58 2.14 6.03 4.32
N LEU A 59 2.30 5.31 3.21
CA LEU A 59 2.81 3.93 3.21
C LEU A 59 4.19 3.82 3.87
N LYS A 60 5.13 4.74 3.56
CA LYS A 60 6.47 4.77 4.17
C LYS A 60 6.42 4.94 5.68
N LYS A 61 5.55 5.81 6.18
CA LYS A 61 5.37 6.02 7.63
C LYS A 61 4.79 4.77 8.29
N SER A 62 3.80 4.15 7.65
CA SER A 62 3.13 2.96 8.16
C SER A 62 4.03 1.72 8.19
N LEU A 63 4.99 1.62 7.28
CA LEU A 63 5.94 0.50 7.22
C LEU A 63 6.74 0.33 8.53
N ALA A 64 7.12 1.44 9.17
CA ALA A 64 7.84 1.44 10.45
C ALA A 64 6.93 1.13 11.65
N GLN A 65 5.61 1.12 11.46
CA GLN A 65 4.60 1.05 12.53
C GLN A 65 3.69 -0.17 12.40
N ALA A 66 3.82 -0.96 11.34
CA ALA A 66 2.98 -2.12 11.09
C ALA A 66 3.24 -3.20 12.16
N SER A 67 2.21 -3.51 12.94
CA SER A 67 2.26 -4.54 13.99
C SER A 67 1.71 -5.89 13.53
N ASP A 68 0.90 -5.89 12.47
CA ASP A 68 0.29 -7.08 11.88
C ASP A 68 1.04 -7.50 10.62
N LYS A 69 1.32 -8.81 10.47
CA LYS A 69 2.11 -9.34 9.35
C LYS A 69 1.40 -9.18 8.01
N GLN A 70 0.07 -9.34 7.96
CA GLN A 70 -0.66 -9.18 6.71
C GLN A 70 -0.72 -7.71 6.27
N LEU A 71 -0.84 -6.78 7.22
CA LEU A 71 -0.73 -5.36 6.96
C LEU A 71 0.70 -4.98 6.53
N GLU A 72 1.73 -5.48 7.21
CA GLU A 72 3.13 -5.28 6.85
C GLU A 72 3.40 -5.72 5.40
N TYR A 73 2.93 -6.92 5.02
CA TYR A 73 3.01 -7.40 3.64
C TYR A 73 2.39 -6.42 2.64
N ARG A 74 1.12 -6.03 2.85
CA ARG A 74 0.39 -5.15 1.92
C ARG A 74 1.02 -3.76 1.82
N VAL A 75 1.43 -3.17 2.94
CA VAL A 75 2.08 -1.85 2.95
C VAL A 75 3.45 -1.93 2.27
N ALA A 76 4.24 -2.97 2.52
CA ALA A 76 5.55 -3.14 1.90
C ALA A 76 5.44 -3.39 0.39
N MET A 77 4.49 -4.23 -0.06
CA MET A 77 4.22 -4.44 -1.48
C MET A 77 3.76 -3.15 -2.17
N ALA A 78 2.84 -2.40 -1.57
CA ALA A 78 2.38 -1.12 -2.10
C ALA A 78 3.52 -0.09 -2.14
N THR A 79 4.35 -0.03 -1.10
CA THR A 79 5.53 0.85 -1.03
C THR A 79 6.53 0.50 -2.13
N ALA A 80 6.85 -0.79 -2.31
CA ALA A 80 7.79 -1.25 -3.32
C ALA A 80 7.29 -0.86 -4.72
N ARG A 81 6.06 -1.23 -5.07
CA ARG A 81 5.47 -0.93 -6.39
C ARG A 81 5.40 0.56 -6.68
N CYS A 82 4.95 1.37 -5.72
CA CYS A 82 4.88 2.81 -5.92
C CYS A 82 6.24 3.48 -5.97
N ALA A 83 7.21 3.02 -5.19
CA ALA A 83 8.57 3.55 -5.28
C ALA A 83 9.21 3.20 -6.64
N MET A 84 8.96 1.99 -7.18
CA MET A 84 9.43 1.61 -8.52
C MET A 84 8.81 2.49 -9.62
N SER A 85 7.50 2.75 -9.57
CA SER A 85 6.82 3.57 -10.58
C SER A 85 7.23 5.04 -10.55
N LEU A 86 7.69 5.52 -9.40
CA LEU A 86 8.19 6.89 -9.20
C LEU A 86 9.71 6.99 -9.32
N ASP A 87 10.37 5.92 -9.76
CA ASP A 87 11.83 5.83 -9.87
C ASP A 87 12.63 6.10 -8.58
N GLN A 88 12.01 5.82 -7.42
CA GLN A 88 12.64 5.95 -6.11
C GLN A 88 13.35 4.66 -5.71
N ALA A 89 14.45 4.35 -6.41
CA ALA A 89 15.15 3.06 -6.30
C ALA A 89 15.48 2.64 -4.87
N GLN A 90 16.06 3.53 -4.06
CA GLN A 90 16.39 3.23 -2.67
C GLN A 90 15.15 2.87 -1.83
N THR A 91 14.04 3.59 -2.01
CA THR A 91 12.78 3.30 -1.29
C THR A 91 12.22 1.95 -1.70
N ALA A 92 12.25 1.63 -3.01
CA ALA A 92 11.80 0.35 -3.53
C ALA A 92 12.63 -0.82 -2.97
N VAL A 93 13.96 -0.72 -3.04
CA VAL A 93 14.89 -1.74 -2.55
C VAL A 93 14.72 -1.98 -1.04
N ASN A 94 14.55 -0.91 -0.24
CA ASN A 94 14.32 -1.04 1.19
C ASN A 94 13.01 -1.79 1.51
N ALA A 95 11.92 -1.48 0.80
CA ALA A 95 10.65 -2.17 0.96
C ALA A 95 10.74 -3.65 0.54
N LEU A 96 11.46 -3.94 -0.56
CA LEU A 96 11.73 -5.30 -1.02
C LEU A 96 12.56 -6.12 -0.01
N TRP A 97 13.53 -5.50 0.66
CA TRP A 97 14.31 -6.19 1.69
C TRP A 97 13.48 -6.54 2.93
N ILE A 98 12.54 -5.69 3.31
CA ILE A 98 11.55 -6.02 4.36
C ILE A 98 10.72 -7.23 3.92
N LEU A 99 10.19 -7.21 2.70
CA LEU A 99 9.44 -8.34 2.15
C LEU A 99 10.26 -9.63 2.12
N LYS A 100 11.54 -9.58 1.69
CA LYS A 100 12.41 -10.76 1.67
C LYS A 100 12.67 -11.33 3.04
N ARG A 101 12.88 -10.46 4.03
CA ARG A 101 13.17 -10.86 5.41
C ARG A 101 11.96 -11.56 6.03
N ASP A 102 10.78 -10.96 5.90
CA ASP A 102 9.58 -11.40 6.61
C ASP A 102 8.76 -12.45 5.85
N PHE A 103 8.88 -12.48 4.52
CA PHE A 103 8.16 -13.39 3.62
C PHE A 103 9.11 -14.10 2.63
N PRO A 104 10.16 -14.79 3.12
CA PRO A 104 11.29 -15.25 2.30
C PRO A 104 10.95 -16.29 1.24
N LYS A 105 9.80 -16.96 1.36
CA LYS A 105 9.29 -18.02 0.47
C LYS A 105 8.08 -17.58 -0.34
N ASP A 106 7.66 -16.32 -0.21
CA ASP A 106 6.54 -15.80 -0.98
C ASP A 106 6.96 -15.66 -2.47
N PRO A 107 6.26 -16.31 -3.40
CA PRO A 107 6.64 -16.30 -4.80
C PRO A 107 6.49 -14.90 -5.45
N GLU A 108 5.52 -14.09 -5.01
CA GLU A 108 5.31 -12.74 -5.52
C GLU A 108 6.46 -11.82 -5.11
N VAL A 109 6.92 -11.93 -3.86
CA VAL A 109 8.10 -11.23 -3.36
C VAL A 109 9.34 -11.58 -4.18
N LEU A 110 9.62 -12.89 -4.35
CA LEU A 110 10.78 -13.34 -5.13
C LEU A 110 10.71 -12.89 -6.59
N TYR A 111 9.51 -12.94 -7.18
CA TYR A 111 9.28 -12.52 -8.56
C TYR A 111 9.58 -11.03 -8.76
N ILE A 112 8.99 -10.16 -7.93
CA ILE A 112 9.18 -8.70 -8.08
C ILE A 112 10.63 -8.30 -7.78
N MET A 113 11.26 -8.88 -6.76
CA MET A 113 12.66 -8.61 -6.46
C MET A 113 13.58 -8.94 -7.63
N THR A 114 13.40 -10.13 -8.21
CA THR A 114 14.20 -10.58 -9.35
C THR A 114 14.07 -9.60 -10.51
N HIS A 115 12.84 -9.27 -10.91
CA HIS A 115 12.61 -8.33 -12.00
C HIS A 115 13.17 -6.94 -11.73
N TYR A 116 12.98 -6.41 -10.53
CA TYR A 116 13.44 -5.06 -10.23
C TYR A 116 14.96 -4.96 -10.14
N PHE A 117 15.63 -5.96 -9.54
CA PHE A 117 17.09 -5.98 -9.50
C PHE A 117 17.72 -6.14 -10.87
N SER A 118 17.13 -6.95 -11.76
CA SER A 118 17.56 -7.00 -13.16
C SER A 118 17.42 -5.63 -13.85
N GLN A 119 16.32 -4.91 -13.62
CA GLN A 119 16.16 -3.55 -14.17
C GLN A 119 17.21 -2.58 -13.62
N LEU A 120 17.51 -2.61 -12.33
CA LEU A 120 18.54 -1.77 -11.73
C LEU A 120 19.94 -2.11 -12.28
N ALA A 121 20.25 -3.40 -12.46
CA ALA A 121 21.51 -3.83 -13.06
C ALA A 121 21.67 -3.31 -14.50
N THR A 122 20.62 -3.45 -15.33
CA THR A 122 20.62 -2.91 -16.70
C THR A 122 20.84 -1.39 -16.71
N ARG A 123 20.19 -0.64 -15.83
CA ARG A 123 20.36 0.82 -15.75
C ARG A 123 21.77 1.21 -15.31
N ALA A 124 22.32 0.51 -14.31
CA ALA A 124 23.69 0.76 -13.86
C ALA A 124 24.72 0.47 -14.96
N ALA A 125 24.51 -0.60 -15.74
CA ALA A 125 25.35 -0.90 -16.91
C ALA A 125 25.26 0.20 -17.98
N GLN A 126 24.06 0.70 -18.27
CA GLN A 126 23.86 1.82 -19.20
C GLN A 126 24.54 3.12 -18.70
N GLU A 127 24.46 3.41 -17.40
CA GLU A 127 25.14 4.55 -16.80
C GLU A 127 26.67 4.40 -16.91
N MET A 128 27.21 3.21 -16.68
CA MET A 128 28.63 2.92 -16.86
C MET A 128 29.08 3.12 -18.32
N ALA A 129 28.30 2.63 -19.28
CA ALA A 129 28.57 2.84 -20.70
C ALA A 129 28.54 4.33 -21.09
N ALA A 130 27.68 5.14 -20.45
CA ALA A 130 27.61 6.58 -20.69
C ALA A 130 28.76 7.37 -20.04
N VAL A 131 29.13 7.01 -18.80
CA VAL A 131 30.11 7.77 -17.99
C VAL A 131 31.55 7.34 -18.29
N ALA A 132 31.78 6.06 -18.56
CA ALA A 132 33.12 5.47 -18.74
C ALA A 132 33.16 4.47 -19.92
N PRO A 133 32.84 4.91 -21.15
CA PRO A 133 32.64 4.02 -22.31
C PRO A 133 33.87 3.19 -22.70
N THR A 134 35.08 3.65 -22.37
CA THR A 134 36.34 2.96 -22.70
C THR A 134 36.95 2.23 -21.51
N SER A 135 36.22 2.14 -20.40
CA SER A 135 36.66 1.38 -19.24
C SER A 135 36.54 -0.12 -19.51
N TYR A 136 37.45 -0.91 -18.94
CA TYR A 136 37.38 -2.37 -19.03
C TYR A 136 36.01 -2.89 -18.54
N GLN A 137 35.46 -2.29 -17.47
CA GLN A 137 34.17 -2.68 -16.90
C GLN A 137 33.00 -2.42 -17.87
N ALA A 138 33.03 -1.31 -18.63
CA ALA A 138 32.00 -1.04 -19.62
C ALA A 138 32.01 -2.08 -20.76
N HIS A 139 33.20 -2.46 -21.22
CA HIS A 139 33.34 -3.51 -22.24
C HIS A 139 32.91 -4.89 -21.74
N GLU A 140 33.20 -5.22 -20.47
CA GLU A 140 32.74 -6.48 -19.85
C GLU A 140 31.21 -6.55 -19.76
N LEU A 141 30.54 -5.50 -19.28
CA LEU A 141 29.08 -5.45 -19.21
C LEU A 141 28.40 -5.44 -20.59
N GLU A 142 29.05 -4.84 -21.60
CA GLU A 142 28.60 -4.91 -22.98
C GLU A 142 28.67 -6.35 -23.51
N ALA A 143 29.79 -7.05 -23.26
CA ALA A 143 29.96 -8.45 -23.64
C ALA A 143 28.93 -9.36 -22.95
N GLU A 144 28.68 -9.21 -21.65
CA GLU A 144 27.62 -9.94 -20.92
C GLU A 144 26.22 -9.68 -21.53
N SER A 145 25.94 -8.43 -21.93
CA SER A 145 24.68 -8.09 -22.58
C SER A 145 24.54 -8.71 -23.98
N LEU A 146 25.64 -8.86 -24.72
CA LEU A 146 25.66 -9.48 -26.05
C LEU A 146 25.47 -11.00 -25.94
N GLU A 147 26.19 -11.64 -25.01
CA GLU A 147 26.05 -13.06 -24.67
C GLU A 147 24.60 -13.41 -24.29
N SER A 148 23.99 -12.65 -23.37
CA SER A 148 22.61 -12.90 -22.92
C SER A 148 21.56 -12.73 -24.03
N ARG A 149 21.90 -12.08 -25.15
CA ARG A 149 21.04 -11.89 -26.33
C ARG A 149 21.38 -12.85 -27.47
N GLU A 150 22.33 -13.76 -27.25
CA GLU A 150 22.87 -14.65 -28.27
C GLU A 150 23.44 -13.89 -29.48
N ASN A 151 23.92 -12.66 -29.26
CA ASN A 151 24.49 -11.81 -30.30
C ASN A 151 26.02 -11.82 -30.20
N TRP A 152 26.67 -12.64 -31.02
CA TRP A 152 28.11 -12.94 -30.92
C TRP A 152 28.95 -12.35 -32.07
N ASP A 153 28.31 -11.63 -32.99
CA ASP A 153 28.91 -11.00 -34.16
C ASP A 153 29.50 -9.62 -33.83
#